data_AF-A0A934VAF8-F1
#
_entry.id   AF-A0A934VAF8-F1
#
_cell.length_a   1.000
_cell.length_b   1.000
_cell.length_c   1.000
_cell.angle_alpha   90.00
_cell.angle_beta   90.00
_cell.angle_gamma   90.00
#
_symmetry.space_group_name_H-M   'P 1'
#
loop_
_entity.id
_entity.type
_entity.pdbx_description
1 polymer ?
#
loop_
_entity_poly.entity_id
_entity_poly.type
_entity_poly.pdbx_seq_one_letter_code
_entity_poly.pdbx_strand_id
1 'polypeptide(L)'
;MRTSLSLTLVLLAVIVPIGWKNHHKIQHALDVRQRLEKETAGSALDSGPGGFPTKRPRETRSPDAGQLTADILAFLKEPKKPAPDGKDVHLGSLSGRIRELNAGELKQLVADLNSTDLPESGDRENLMRISLRILTEKSPQQVPLLFSQMPDLYKRLAPAESIVAAALGEWAKRDSSAAVEWFRENSKQHPERFSALTGSALVRNASEQDPTLMFKFIRELGVTELSMDRLVPQSGKTPEGRTSILKALREHLATLPDKAESEKIQSQVLGEFVRQTVYEGYPAATRWLESSRLEPEELAVFARHLGSCGMYDETGKWTEWMSRKLPPAQASETIQTMVASWSRTHYKAAGQWLATAPEGPAKTAAIRGYVETVSRHDPMNAAQWAMTLPAGNDRDSTLRLIHQNWPEGDSPERDAFAKKHGID
;
A
#
# COMPACT_ATOMS: atom_id res chain seq x y z
N MET A 1 31.39 -9.19 43.24
CA MET A 1 32.34 -8.96 42.11
C MET A 1 32.28 -10.00 40.99
N ARG A 2 31.92 -11.28 41.22
CA ARG A 2 31.88 -12.30 40.14
C ARG A 2 30.71 -12.18 39.14
N THR A 3 29.58 -11.60 39.53
CA THR A 3 28.39 -11.43 38.66
C THR A 3 28.59 -10.38 37.57
N SER A 4 29.46 -9.39 37.79
CA SER A 4 29.74 -8.34 36.80
C SER A 4 30.57 -8.86 35.62
N LEU A 5 31.46 -9.83 35.83
CA LEU A 5 32.30 -10.41 34.77
C LEU A 5 31.49 -11.31 33.83
N SER A 6 30.51 -12.05 34.36
CA SER A 6 29.62 -12.90 33.55
C SER A 6 28.72 -12.08 32.63
N LEU A 7 28.21 -10.93 33.10
CA LEU A 7 27.35 -10.06 32.29
C LEU A 7 28.12 -9.42 31.12
N THR A 8 29.37 -8.99 31.37
CA THR A 8 30.23 -8.41 30.33
C THR A 8 30.63 -9.45 29.27
N LEU A 9 30.88 -10.70 29.68
CA LEU A 9 31.19 -11.80 28.76
C LEU A 9 29.99 -12.16 27.87
N VAL A 10 28.77 -12.13 28.40
CA VAL A 10 27.54 -12.36 27.61
C VAL A 10 27.30 -11.20 26.63
N LEU A 11 27.51 -9.95 27.06
CA LEU A 11 27.42 -8.78 26.18
C LEU A 11 28.44 -8.83 25.04
N LEU A 12 29.69 -9.21 25.33
CA LEU A 12 30.72 -9.39 24.31
C LEU A 12 30.38 -10.54 23.35
N ALA A 13 29.83 -11.64 23.85
CA ALA A 13 29.40 -12.77 23.01
C ALA A 13 28.26 -12.43 22.05
N VAL A 14 27.45 -11.40 22.34
CA VAL A 14 26.39 -10.91 21.45
C VAL A 14 26.87 -9.78 20.52
N ILE A 15 27.70 -8.87 21.03
CA ILE A 15 28.19 -7.71 20.26
C ILE A 15 29.24 -8.13 19.22
N VAL A 16 30.13 -9.08 19.54
CA VAL A 16 31.20 -9.48 18.62
C VAL A 16 30.66 -10.13 17.34
N PRO A 17 29.68 -11.06 17.36
CA PRO A 17 29.10 -11.61 16.14
C PRO A 17 28.31 -10.58 15.32
N ILE A 18 27.58 -9.67 15.98
CA ILE A 18 26.85 -8.59 15.29
C ILE A 18 27.84 -7.62 14.64
N GLY A 19 28.90 -7.26 15.35
CA GLY A 19 30.00 -6.44 14.85
C GLY A 19 30.71 -7.11 13.68
N TRP A 20 30.97 -8.41 13.75
CA TRP A 20 31.60 -9.18 12.67
C TRP A 20 30.69 -9.30 11.44
N LYS A 21 29.39 -9.54 11.63
CA LYS A 21 28.40 -9.56 10.54
C LYS A 21 28.24 -8.19 9.89
N ASN A 22 28.21 -7.12 10.68
CA ASN A 22 28.14 -5.75 10.16
C ASN A 22 29.45 -5.35 9.47
N HIS A 23 30.60 -5.75 10.02
CA HIS A 23 31.89 -5.54 9.38
C HIS A 23 31.97 -6.27 8.04
N HIS A 24 31.52 -7.52 7.95
CA HIS A 24 31.45 -8.24 6.68
C HIS A 24 30.49 -7.58 5.67
N LYS A 25 29.35 -7.06 6.12
CA LYS A 25 28.44 -6.29 5.25
C LYS A 25 29.08 -5.00 4.74
N ILE A 26 29.79 -4.28 5.60
CA ILE A 26 30.50 -3.05 5.23
C ILE A 26 31.65 -3.36 4.29
N GLN A 27 32.46 -4.39 4.56
CA GLN A 27 33.54 -4.82 3.66
C GLN A 27 32.98 -5.27 2.32
N HIS A 28 31.89 -6.04 2.30
CA HIS A 28 31.22 -6.41 1.05
C HIS A 28 30.66 -5.18 0.30
N ALA A 29 30.10 -4.20 1.01
CA ALA A 29 29.62 -2.96 0.41
C ALA A 29 30.78 -2.10 -0.13
N LEU A 30 31.93 -2.08 0.56
CA LEU A 30 33.14 -1.38 0.13
C LEU A 30 33.80 -2.09 -1.06
N ASP A 31 33.83 -3.41 -1.10
CA ASP A 31 34.31 -4.20 -2.24
C ASP A 31 33.42 -4.01 -3.46
N VAL A 32 32.09 -4.06 -3.27
CA VAL A 32 31.12 -3.77 -4.33
C VAL A 32 31.28 -2.33 -4.80
N ARG A 33 31.44 -1.37 -3.89
CA ARG A 33 31.70 0.03 -4.23
C ARG A 33 33.03 0.21 -4.96
N GLN A 34 34.11 -0.44 -4.56
CA GLN A 34 35.40 -0.36 -5.26
C GLN A 34 35.34 -1.03 -6.64
N ARG A 35 34.53 -2.10 -6.78
CA ARG A 35 34.27 -2.74 -8.06
C ARG A 35 33.50 -1.82 -8.99
N LEU A 36 32.44 -1.19 -8.47
CA LEU A 36 31.66 -0.18 -9.17
C LEU A 36 32.49 1.08 -9.49
N GLU A 37 33.36 1.52 -8.58
CA GLU A 37 34.27 2.66 -8.77
C GLU A 37 35.31 2.34 -9.86
N LYS A 38 35.82 1.11 -9.93
CA LYS A 38 36.69 0.65 -11.04
C LYS A 38 35.92 0.52 -12.37
N GLU A 39 34.66 0.10 -12.33
CA GLU A 39 33.77 0.08 -13.50
C GLU A 39 33.44 1.51 -13.98
N THR A 40 33.29 2.48 -13.06
CA THR A 40 33.07 3.90 -13.37
C THR A 40 34.36 4.63 -13.77
N ALA A 41 35.51 4.27 -13.21
CA ALA A 41 36.81 4.85 -13.59
C ALA A 41 37.25 4.40 -14.99
N GLY A 42 36.80 3.23 -15.44
CA GLY A 42 36.89 2.82 -16.85
C GLY A 42 35.94 3.56 -17.80
N SER A 43 35.04 4.40 -17.27
CA SER A 43 34.04 5.17 -18.03
C SER A 43 34.09 6.68 -17.79
N ALA A 44 35.09 7.18 -17.07
CA ALA A 44 35.41 8.60 -17.01
C ALA A 44 36.05 9.06 -18.34
N LEU A 45 35.20 9.47 -19.29
CA LEU A 45 35.66 10.12 -20.51
C LEU A 45 35.89 11.61 -20.25
N ASP A 46 37.17 11.95 -20.29
CA ASP A 46 37.75 13.26 -20.43
C ASP A 46 37.03 14.11 -21.48
N SER A 47 36.74 15.35 -21.10
CA SER A 47 36.03 16.34 -21.92
C SER A 47 37.07 17.21 -22.64
N GLY A 48 37.54 16.75 -23.80
CA GLY A 48 38.50 17.48 -24.64
C GLY A 48 38.18 17.37 -26.14
N PRO A 49 38.25 18.47 -26.92
CA PRO A 49 37.85 18.48 -28.32
C PRO A 49 39.01 18.05 -29.22
N GLY A 50 38.87 16.89 -29.87
CA GLY A 50 39.67 16.56 -31.06
C GLY A 50 40.28 15.16 -31.06
N GLY A 51 39.89 14.37 -32.05
CA GLY A 51 40.54 13.13 -32.45
C GLY A 51 39.90 11.87 -31.89
N PHE A 52 39.08 11.20 -32.71
CA PHE A 52 38.59 9.85 -32.41
C PHE A 52 39.71 8.82 -32.57
N PRO A 53 40.07 8.04 -31.52
CA PRO A 53 40.66 6.74 -31.70
C PRO A 53 39.53 5.71 -31.71
N THR A 54 39.34 5.09 -32.87
CA THR A 54 38.49 3.90 -33.03
C THR A 54 39.06 2.75 -32.19
N LYS A 55 38.48 2.52 -31.00
CA LYS A 55 38.26 1.21 -30.36
C LYS A 55 37.71 1.43 -28.94
N ARG A 56 36.37 1.34 -28.79
CA ARG A 56 35.74 1.17 -27.48
C ARG A 56 36.06 -0.24 -26.97
N PRO A 57 36.46 -0.42 -25.70
CA PRO A 57 36.47 -1.75 -25.08
C PRO A 57 35.01 -2.23 -24.99
N ARG A 58 34.67 -3.23 -25.78
CA ARG A 58 33.36 -3.91 -25.73
C ARG A 58 33.43 -4.87 -24.56
N GLU A 59 32.55 -4.73 -23.57
CA GLU A 59 32.30 -5.84 -22.64
C GLU A 59 31.97 -7.07 -23.49
N THR A 60 32.85 -8.07 -23.46
CA THR A 60 32.75 -9.25 -24.33
C THR A 60 31.57 -10.09 -23.88
N ARG A 61 30.49 -10.06 -24.67
CA ARG A 61 29.28 -10.90 -24.54
C ARG A 61 29.69 -12.38 -24.40
N SER A 62 29.01 -13.14 -23.54
CA SER A 62 29.13 -14.60 -23.60
C SER A 62 28.73 -15.08 -25.01
N PRO A 63 29.43 -16.07 -25.60
CA PRO A 63 29.06 -16.63 -26.91
C PRO A 63 27.57 -17.00 -27.00
N ASP A 64 27.01 -17.57 -25.93
CA ASP A 64 25.61 -17.99 -25.86
C ASP A 64 24.62 -16.82 -25.89
N ALA A 65 24.98 -15.69 -25.24
CA ALA A 65 24.17 -14.47 -25.24
C ALA A 65 24.21 -13.76 -26.60
N GLY A 66 25.36 -13.83 -27.29
CA GLY A 66 25.48 -13.38 -28.68
C GLY A 66 24.58 -14.16 -29.63
N GLN A 67 24.60 -15.49 -29.50
CA GLN A 67 23.74 -16.36 -30.33
C GLN A 67 22.25 -16.12 -30.05
N LEU A 68 21.85 -16.02 -28.78
CA LEU A 68 20.46 -15.71 -28.42
C LEU A 68 19.98 -14.40 -29.05
N THR A 69 20.81 -13.37 -29.04
CA THR A 69 20.45 -12.09 -29.64
C THR A 69 20.26 -12.22 -31.15
N ALA A 70 21.15 -12.95 -31.83
CA ALA A 70 21.00 -13.22 -33.27
C ALA A 70 19.70 -13.98 -33.57
N ASP A 71 19.38 -15.00 -32.79
CA ASP A 71 18.15 -15.79 -32.94
C ASP A 71 16.90 -14.92 -32.75
N ILE A 72 16.91 -14.02 -31.75
CA ILE A 72 15.81 -13.07 -31.52
C ILE A 72 15.65 -12.12 -32.71
N LEU A 73 16.75 -11.55 -33.22
CA LEU A 73 16.70 -10.62 -34.33
C LEU A 73 16.24 -11.29 -35.63
N ALA A 74 16.63 -12.54 -35.85
CA ALA A 74 16.14 -13.35 -36.97
C ALA A 74 14.63 -13.58 -36.84
N PHE A 75 14.17 -14.05 -35.68
CA PHE A 75 12.75 -14.25 -35.38
C PHE A 75 11.90 -13.01 -35.61
N LEU A 76 12.39 -11.82 -35.23
CA LEU A 76 11.65 -10.56 -35.42
C LEU A 76 11.58 -10.10 -36.89
N LYS A 77 12.49 -10.56 -37.74
CA LYS A 77 12.53 -10.23 -39.18
C LYS A 77 11.77 -11.23 -40.04
N GLU A 78 11.49 -12.42 -39.51
CA GLU A 78 10.78 -13.46 -40.25
C GLU A 78 9.30 -13.09 -40.46
N PRO A 79 8.76 -13.26 -41.69
CA PRO A 79 7.35 -13.02 -41.96
C PRO A 79 6.49 -14.05 -41.22
N LYS A 80 5.65 -13.59 -40.29
CA LYS A 80 4.82 -14.46 -39.46
C LYS A 80 3.65 -15.06 -40.25
N LYS A 81 3.50 -16.38 -40.17
CA LYS A 81 2.24 -17.08 -40.49
C LYS A 81 1.37 -17.14 -39.22
N PRO A 82 0.05 -16.93 -39.30
CA PRO A 82 -0.82 -17.02 -38.13
C PRO A 82 -0.76 -18.43 -37.53
N ALA A 83 -0.44 -18.52 -36.23
CA ALA A 83 -0.37 -19.79 -35.52
C ALA A 83 -1.79 -20.33 -35.27
N PRO A 84 -2.06 -21.63 -35.53
CA PRO A 84 -3.41 -22.20 -35.43
C PRO A 84 -4.04 -22.11 -34.04
N ASP A 85 -3.22 -22.09 -32.97
CA ASP A 85 -3.69 -22.11 -31.57
C ASP A 85 -3.35 -20.84 -30.76
N GLY A 86 -2.91 -19.75 -31.43
CA GLY A 86 -2.60 -18.47 -30.78
C GLY A 86 -1.39 -18.45 -29.83
N LYS A 87 -0.70 -19.58 -29.60
CA LYS A 87 0.55 -19.67 -28.83
C LYS A 87 1.75 -19.88 -29.74
N ASP A 88 2.62 -18.88 -29.80
CA ASP A 88 3.89 -18.97 -30.53
C ASP A 88 4.94 -19.69 -29.65
N VAL A 89 5.12 -21.00 -29.88
CA VAL A 89 6.05 -21.86 -29.12
C VAL A 89 7.49 -21.33 -29.22
N HIS A 90 7.84 -20.70 -30.34
CA HIS A 90 9.17 -20.13 -30.57
C HIS A 90 9.45 -18.96 -29.61
N LEU A 91 8.45 -18.08 -29.41
CA LEU A 91 8.52 -16.96 -28.47
C LEU A 91 8.70 -17.43 -27.02
N GLY A 92 8.06 -18.55 -26.64
CA GLY A 92 8.21 -19.17 -25.33
C GLY A 92 9.65 -19.67 -25.07
N SER A 93 10.26 -20.33 -26.07
CA SER A 93 11.65 -20.80 -26.01
C SER A 93 12.65 -19.65 -25.85
N LEU A 94 12.51 -18.59 -26.66
CA LEU A 94 13.33 -17.39 -26.57
C LEU A 94 13.20 -16.72 -25.18
N SER A 95 11.98 -16.62 -24.66
CA SER A 95 11.71 -16.07 -23.33
C SER A 95 12.38 -16.84 -22.21
N GLY A 96 12.45 -18.18 -22.32
CA GLY A 96 13.18 -19.02 -21.36
C GLY A 96 14.67 -18.72 -21.36
N ARG A 97 15.28 -18.60 -22.55
CA ARG A 97 16.71 -18.30 -22.71
C ARG A 97 17.09 -16.90 -22.22
N ILE A 98 16.21 -15.90 -22.38
CA ILE A 98 16.43 -14.54 -21.85
C ILE A 98 16.61 -14.53 -20.33
N ARG A 99 15.95 -15.44 -19.59
CA ARG A 99 16.04 -15.51 -18.13
C ARG A 99 17.45 -15.83 -17.62
N GLU A 100 18.22 -16.56 -18.42
CA GLU A 100 19.59 -16.97 -18.09
C GLU A 100 20.60 -15.83 -18.27
N LEU A 101 20.25 -14.77 -19.01
CA LEU A 101 21.14 -13.64 -19.24
C LEU A 101 21.49 -12.90 -17.95
N ASN A 102 22.72 -12.37 -17.90
CA ASN A 102 23.13 -11.48 -16.83
C ASN A 102 22.64 -10.03 -17.07
N ALA A 103 22.83 -9.14 -16.09
CA ALA A 103 22.31 -7.77 -16.15
C ALA A 103 22.89 -6.95 -17.32
N GLY A 104 24.19 -7.09 -17.61
CA GLY A 104 24.84 -6.39 -18.74
C GLY A 104 24.30 -6.89 -20.09
N GLU A 105 24.14 -8.20 -20.23
CA GLU A 105 23.59 -8.83 -21.44
C GLU A 105 22.14 -8.44 -21.68
N LEU A 106 21.32 -8.34 -20.62
CA LEU A 106 19.93 -7.88 -20.70
C LEU A 106 19.86 -6.41 -21.13
N LYS A 107 20.71 -5.53 -20.59
CA LYS A 107 20.78 -4.12 -21.01
C LYS A 107 21.11 -4.02 -22.50
N GLN A 108 22.12 -4.78 -22.93
CA GLN A 108 22.52 -4.78 -24.34
C GLN A 108 21.41 -5.33 -25.23
N LEU A 109 20.71 -6.39 -24.82
CA LEU A 109 19.58 -6.92 -25.56
C LEU A 109 18.45 -5.88 -25.70
N VAL A 110 18.12 -5.14 -24.65
CA VAL A 110 17.12 -4.06 -24.73
C VAL A 110 17.57 -2.94 -25.68
N ALA A 111 18.85 -2.58 -25.67
CA ALA A 111 19.41 -1.59 -26.60
C ALA A 111 19.35 -2.09 -28.06
N ASP A 112 19.74 -3.34 -28.30
CA ASP A 112 19.66 -3.98 -29.63
C ASP A 112 18.20 -4.03 -30.13
N LEU A 113 17.27 -4.37 -29.24
CA LEU A 113 15.83 -4.38 -29.51
C LEU A 113 15.22 -2.98 -29.64
N ASN A 114 15.88 -1.92 -29.19
CA ASN A 114 15.41 -0.54 -29.38
C ASN A 114 15.90 0.08 -30.72
N SER A 115 16.70 -0.65 -31.51
CA SER A 115 17.21 -0.19 -32.81
C SER A 115 16.10 0.20 -33.80
N THR A 116 16.33 1.23 -34.61
CA THR A 116 15.41 1.66 -35.68
C THR A 116 15.30 0.66 -36.83
N ASP A 117 16.23 -0.30 -36.93
CA ASP A 117 16.32 -1.25 -38.07
C ASP A 117 15.42 -2.48 -37.94
N LEU A 118 14.58 -2.52 -36.90
CA LEU A 118 13.67 -3.61 -36.63
C LEU A 118 12.22 -3.20 -36.90
N PRO A 119 11.38 -4.11 -37.41
CA PRO A 119 9.96 -3.83 -37.57
C PRO A 119 9.31 -3.56 -36.20
N GLU A 120 8.32 -2.67 -36.20
CA GLU A 120 7.43 -2.47 -35.05
C GLU A 120 6.52 -3.69 -34.91
N SER A 121 6.57 -4.37 -33.77
CA SER A 121 5.74 -5.55 -33.50
C SER A 121 5.49 -5.76 -32.02
N GLY A 122 4.33 -6.33 -31.67
CA GLY A 122 4.00 -6.69 -30.29
C GLY A 122 4.97 -7.70 -29.67
N ASP A 123 5.55 -8.58 -30.49
CA ASP A 123 6.59 -9.52 -30.09
C ASP A 123 7.87 -8.84 -29.64
N ARG A 124 8.33 -7.84 -30.41
CA ARG A 124 9.49 -7.03 -30.07
C ARG A 124 9.27 -6.32 -28.74
N GLU A 125 8.13 -5.66 -28.57
CA GLU A 125 7.76 -5.01 -27.31
C GLU A 125 7.69 -6.02 -26.15
N ASN A 126 7.11 -7.20 -26.38
CA ASN A 126 7.00 -8.24 -25.36
C ASN A 126 8.38 -8.75 -24.92
N LEU A 127 9.29 -9.01 -25.85
CA LEU A 127 10.67 -9.42 -25.54
C LEU A 127 11.42 -8.33 -24.77
N MET A 128 11.22 -7.05 -25.11
CA MET A 128 11.75 -5.93 -24.34
C MET A 128 11.19 -5.90 -22.91
N ARG A 129 9.86 -6.05 -22.74
CA ARG A 129 9.23 -6.09 -21.40
C ARG A 129 9.72 -7.25 -20.56
N ILE A 130 9.87 -8.44 -21.15
CA ILE A 130 10.42 -9.62 -20.46
C ILE A 130 11.84 -9.32 -19.99
N SER A 131 12.68 -8.78 -20.87
CA SER A 131 14.07 -8.44 -20.56
C SER A 131 14.16 -7.40 -19.44
N LEU A 132 13.34 -6.35 -19.50
CA LEU A 132 13.28 -5.29 -18.47
C LEU A 132 12.77 -5.79 -17.13
N ARG A 133 11.81 -6.73 -17.11
CA ARG A 133 11.34 -7.38 -15.87
C ARG A 133 12.46 -8.20 -15.23
N ILE A 134 13.15 -9.02 -16.01
CA ILE A 134 14.28 -9.82 -15.48
C ILE A 134 15.42 -8.90 -15.03
N LEU A 135 15.68 -7.82 -15.76
CA LEU A 135 16.67 -6.82 -15.36
C LEU A 135 16.26 -6.11 -14.06
N THR A 136 14.96 -5.85 -13.86
CA THR A 136 14.43 -5.31 -12.59
C THR A 136 14.74 -6.26 -11.43
N GLU A 137 14.57 -7.56 -11.61
CA GLU A 137 14.88 -8.58 -10.59
C GLU A 137 16.39 -8.71 -10.33
N LYS A 138 17.24 -8.59 -11.34
CA LYS A 138 18.70 -8.77 -11.17
C LYS A 138 19.40 -7.49 -10.74
N SER A 139 19.06 -6.35 -11.34
CA SER A 139 19.73 -5.05 -11.17
C SER A 139 18.74 -3.89 -11.37
N PRO A 140 17.83 -3.64 -10.41
CA PRO A 140 16.72 -2.71 -10.56
C PRO A 140 17.16 -1.27 -10.88
N GLN A 141 18.27 -0.81 -10.32
CA GLN A 141 18.82 0.53 -10.56
C GLN A 141 19.20 0.77 -12.03
N GLN A 142 19.48 -0.28 -12.80
CA GLN A 142 19.87 -0.15 -14.20
C GLN A 142 18.69 0.21 -15.10
N VAL A 143 17.45 -0.12 -14.73
CA VAL A 143 16.27 0.13 -15.57
C VAL A 143 15.96 1.63 -15.66
N PRO A 144 15.82 2.39 -14.57
CA PRO A 144 15.57 3.84 -14.67
C PRO A 144 16.70 4.60 -15.39
N LEU A 145 17.96 4.18 -15.19
CA LEU A 145 19.11 4.70 -15.92
C LEU A 145 18.99 4.44 -17.43
N LEU A 146 18.58 3.23 -17.82
CA LEU A 146 18.39 2.85 -19.21
C LEU A 146 17.31 3.70 -19.89
N PHE A 147 16.17 3.93 -19.22
CA PHE A 147 15.10 4.80 -19.70
C PHE A 147 15.53 6.28 -19.81
N SER A 148 16.46 6.72 -18.97
CA SER A 148 17.03 8.07 -19.05
C SER A 148 17.97 8.23 -20.25
N GLN A 149 18.75 7.18 -20.56
CA GLN A 149 19.66 7.15 -21.71
C GLN A 149 18.96 6.90 -23.05
N MET A 150 17.80 6.24 -23.04
CA MET A 150 17.01 5.93 -24.23
C MET A 150 15.56 6.42 -24.10
N PRO A 151 15.31 7.74 -24.27
CA PRO A 151 13.99 8.33 -24.08
C PRO A 151 12.88 7.74 -24.95
N ASP A 152 13.22 7.20 -26.13
CA ASP A 152 12.23 6.58 -27.04
C ASP A 152 11.54 5.35 -26.44
N LEU A 153 12.13 4.72 -25.41
CA LEU A 153 11.50 3.64 -24.66
C LEU A 153 10.17 4.07 -24.03
N TYR A 154 10.02 5.34 -23.64
CA TYR A 154 8.77 5.86 -23.08
C TYR A 154 7.61 5.81 -24.08
N LYS A 155 7.91 6.06 -25.37
CA LYS A 155 6.92 6.00 -26.45
C LYS A 155 6.62 4.57 -26.87
N ARG A 156 7.64 3.71 -26.90
CA ARG A 156 7.56 2.33 -27.37
C ARG A 156 6.86 1.38 -26.39
N LEU A 157 7.03 1.57 -25.08
CA LEU A 157 6.63 0.57 -24.07
C LEU A 157 5.45 1.02 -23.19
N ALA A 158 4.36 1.52 -23.78
CA ALA A 158 3.23 2.07 -23.02
C ALA A 158 2.49 1.02 -22.16
N PRO A 159 2.26 1.22 -20.84
CA PRO A 159 2.72 2.35 -20.04
C PRO A 159 4.13 2.14 -19.50
N ALA A 160 5.09 2.93 -19.99
CA ALA A 160 6.50 2.83 -19.61
C ALA A 160 6.73 3.18 -18.13
N GLU A 161 5.94 4.10 -17.61
CA GLU A 161 5.96 4.50 -16.20
C GLU A 161 5.77 3.31 -15.25
N SER A 162 4.97 2.31 -15.64
CA SER A 162 4.76 1.12 -14.80
C SER A 162 6.03 0.28 -14.64
N ILE A 163 6.86 0.23 -15.69
CA ILE A 163 8.14 -0.49 -15.70
C ILE A 163 9.14 0.25 -14.82
N VAL A 164 9.23 1.58 -14.99
CA VAL A 164 10.11 2.44 -14.18
C VAL A 164 9.69 2.40 -12.71
N ALA A 165 8.39 2.48 -12.41
CA ALA A 165 7.86 2.40 -11.06
C ALA A 165 8.18 1.05 -10.39
N ALA A 166 8.04 -0.07 -11.11
CA ALA A 166 8.40 -1.39 -10.61
C ALA A 166 9.90 -1.47 -10.28
N ALA A 167 10.75 -0.98 -11.18
CA ALA A 167 12.19 -0.97 -10.97
C ALA A 167 12.64 -0.07 -9.82
N LEU A 168 12.08 1.14 -9.71
CA LEU A 168 12.32 2.03 -8.58
C LEU A 168 11.88 1.41 -7.26
N GLY A 169 10.75 0.71 -7.27
CA GLY A 169 10.27 -0.04 -6.12
C GLY A 169 11.26 -1.10 -5.66
N GLU A 170 11.72 -1.97 -6.57
CA GLU A 170 12.70 -3.00 -6.26
C GLU A 170 14.08 -2.44 -5.89
N TRP A 171 14.48 -1.31 -6.47
CA TRP A 171 15.69 -0.60 -6.07
C TRP A 171 15.56 -0.07 -4.64
N ALA A 172 14.43 0.56 -4.31
CA ALA A 172 14.18 1.09 -2.97
C ALA A 172 14.15 0.02 -1.88
N LYS A 173 13.72 -1.21 -2.20
CA LYS A 173 13.85 -2.35 -1.29
C LYS A 173 15.29 -2.76 -1.00
N ARG A 174 16.25 -2.40 -1.86
CA ARG A 174 17.67 -2.76 -1.67
C ARG A 174 18.46 -1.61 -1.09
N ASP A 175 18.20 -0.41 -1.59
CA ASP A 175 18.85 0.84 -1.20
C ASP A 175 17.86 2.00 -1.39
N SER A 176 17.09 2.29 -0.33
CA SER A 176 16.08 3.34 -0.34
C SER A 176 16.67 4.74 -0.55
N SER A 177 17.88 4.98 -0.03
CA SER A 177 18.51 6.30 -0.11
C SER A 177 18.94 6.61 -1.53
N ALA A 178 19.64 5.67 -2.19
CA ALA A 178 20.08 5.85 -3.57
C ALA A 178 18.90 5.96 -4.55
N ALA A 179 17.85 5.14 -4.37
CA ALA A 179 16.67 5.18 -5.22
C ALA A 179 15.91 6.52 -5.12
N VAL A 180 15.80 7.07 -3.90
CA VAL A 180 15.13 8.36 -3.66
C VAL A 180 15.95 9.52 -4.18
N GLU A 181 17.26 9.50 -3.98
CA GLU A 181 18.16 10.53 -4.51
C GLU A 181 18.07 10.59 -6.03
N TRP A 182 18.15 9.44 -6.70
CA TRP A 182 17.99 9.36 -8.15
C TRP A 182 16.63 9.89 -8.61
N PHE A 183 15.54 9.49 -7.96
CA PHE A 183 14.20 9.95 -8.30
C PHE A 183 14.08 11.47 -8.13
N ARG A 184 14.63 12.03 -7.06
CA ARG A 184 14.60 13.47 -6.79
C ARG A 184 15.34 14.27 -7.85
N GLU A 185 16.50 13.79 -8.29
CA GLU A 185 17.29 14.45 -9.33
C GLU A 185 16.60 14.38 -10.69
N ASN A 186 16.07 13.21 -11.05
CA ASN A 186 15.48 12.98 -12.37
C ASN A 186 14.08 13.59 -12.51
N SER A 187 13.27 13.58 -11.44
CA SER A 187 11.92 14.20 -11.46
C SER A 187 11.95 15.71 -11.65
N LYS A 188 13.03 16.38 -11.21
CA LYS A 188 13.24 17.81 -11.48
C LYS A 188 13.56 18.09 -12.94
N GLN A 189 14.31 17.19 -13.59
CA GLN A 189 14.74 17.35 -14.98
C GLN A 189 13.67 16.92 -15.98
N HIS A 190 12.90 15.89 -15.64
CA HIS A 190 11.91 15.27 -16.53
C HIS A 190 10.57 15.01 -15.80
N PRO A 191 9.89 16.06 -15.30
CA PRO A 191 8.65 15.89 -14.54
C PRO A 191 7.55 15.17 -15.34
N GLU A 192 7.58 15.24 -16.67
CA GLU A 192 6.62 14.58 -17.57
C GLU A 192 6.70 13.06 -17.56
N ARG A 193 7.77 12.47 -16.98
CA ARG A 193 8.02 11.02 -16.95
C ARG A 193 7.70 10.38 -15.61
N PHE A 194 7.38 11.20 -14.60
CA PHE A 194 7.16 10.74 -13.23
C PHE A 194 5.78 11.15 -12.76
N SER A 195 4.93 10.14 -12.52
CA SER A 195 3.59 10.32 -11.97
C SER A 195 3.53 9.95 -10.49
N ALA A 196 2.37 10.19 -9.86
CA ALA A 196 2.08 9.73 -8.50
C ALA A 196 2.31 8.22 -8.33
N LEU A 197 2.22 7.42 -9.39
CA LEU A 197 2.51 5.98 -9.38
C LEU A 197 3.99 5.69 -9.05
N THR A 198 4.92 6.39 -9.70
CA THR A 198 6.37 6.21 -9.49
C THR A 198 6.78 6.62 -8.07
N GLY A 199 6.28 7.77 -7.60
CA GLY A 199 6.47 8.22 -6.22
C GLY A 199 5.85 7.25 -5.20
N SER A 200 4.63 6.76 -5.44
CA SER A 200 3.96 5.78 -4.57
C SER A 200 4.77 4.48 -4.46
N ALA A 201 5.28 3.96 -5.58
CA ALA A 201 6.07 2.75 -5.59
C ALA A 201 7.36 2.93 -4.78
N LEU A 202 8.03 4.06 -4.93
CA LEU A 202 9.25 4.37 -4.19
C LEU A 202 8.98 4.47 -2.69
N VAL A 203 7.99 5.30 -2.29
CA VAL A 203 7.61 5.48 -0.87
C VAL A 203 7.20 4.14 -0.26
N ARG A 204 6.29 3.40 -0.89
CA ARG A 204 5.79 2.11 -0.38
C ARG A 204 6.93 1.13 -0.14
N ASN A 205 7.77 0.91 -1.14
CA ASN A 205 8.81 -0.12 -1.06
C ASN A 205 9.99 0.30 -0.17
N ALA A 206 10.35 1.58 -0.15
CA ALA A 206 11.36 2.07 0.80
C ALA A 206 10.88 1.94 2.26
N SER A 207 9.59 2.16 2.49
CA SER A 207 8.95 2.09 3.80
C SER A 207 8.72 0.65 4.30
N GLU A 208 9.00 -0.38 3.48
CA GLU A 208 8.98 -1.76 3.93
C GLU A 208 10.09 -2.05 4.94
N GLN A 209 11.27 -1.45 4.75
CA GLN A 209 12.42 -1.64 5.65
C GLN A 209 12.42 -0.66 6.81
N ASP A 210 12.06 0.59 6.54
CA ASP A 210 12.01 1.65 7.54
C ASP A 210 10.74 2.47 7.37
N PRO A 211 9.68 2.15 8.13
CA PRO A 211 8.41 2.86 8.05
C PRO A 211 8.52 4.36 8.40
N THR A 212 9.60 4.79 9.06
CA THR A 212 9.83 6.22 9.36
C THR A 212 10.17 7.03 8.11
N LEU A 213 10.68 6.37 7.07
CA LEU A 213 11.00 7.02 5.80
C LEU A 213 9.76 7.39 4.99
N MET A 214 8.59 6.83 5.31
CA MET A 214 7.35 7.08 4.58
C MET A 214 7.06 8.59 4.51
N PHE A 215 6.85 9.24 5.64
CA PHE A 215 6.50 10.67 5.68
C PHE A 215 7.64 11.59 5.24
N LYS A 216 8.90 11.19 5.49
CA LYS A 216 10.07 11.91 4.97
C LYS A 216 10.02 11.97 3.45
N PHE A 217 9.77 10.85 2.78
CA PHE A 217 9.72 10.79 1.32
C PHE A 217 8.44 11.40 0.74
N ILE A 218 7.28 11.28 1.40
CA ILE A 218 6.07 12.01 0.98
C ILE A 218 6.39 13.51 0.84
N ARG A 219 7.03 14.09 1.86
CA ARG A 219 7.40 15.52 1.87
C ARG A 219 8.48 15.85 0.84
N GLU A 220 9.55 15.06 0.80
CA GLU A 220 10.69 15.34 -0.10
C GLU A 220 10.35 15.19 -1.59
N LEU A 221 9.42 14.31 -1.91
CA LEU A 221 9.02 14.03 -3.28
C LEU A 221 7.85 14.90 -3.76
N GLY A 222 7.23 15.69 -2.85
CA GLY A 222 6.12 16.58 -3.18
C GLY A 222 4.90 15.87 -3.75
N VAL A 223 4.73 14.56 -3.46
CA VAL A 223 3.63 13.78 -4.02
C VAL A 223 2.41 13.99 -3.12
N THR A 224 1.60 14.99 -3.49
CA THR A 224 0.41 15.42 -2.75
C THR A 224 -0.80 14.50 -2.92
N GLU A 225 -0.84 13.72 -4.01
CA GLU A 225 -1.91 12.78 -4.34
C GLU A 225 -1.56 11.33 -3.95
N LEU A 226 -0.78 11.14 -2.88
CA LEU A 226 -0.58 9.79 -2.38
C LEU A 226 -1.86 9.31 -1.70
N SER A 227 -2.58 8.48 -2.44
CA SER A 227 -3.59 7.58 -1.92
C SER A 227 -2.97 6.75 -0.80
N MET A 228 -3.19 7.13 0.46
CA MET A 228 -2.61 6.44 1.63
C MET A 228 -3.00 4.94 1.67
N ASP A 229 -4.12 4.58 1.04
CA ASP A 229 -4.55 3.20 0.77
C ASP A 229 -3.55 2.38 -0.06
N ARG A 230 -2.73 3.04 -0.89
CA ARG A 230 -1.68 2.41 -1.71
C ARG A 230 -0.28 2.53 -1.11
N LEU A 231 -0.14 3.37 -0.09
CA LEU A 231 1.15 3.67 0.54
C LEU A 231 1.45 2.83 1.75
N VAL A 232 0.43 2.50 2.58
CA VAL A 232 0.69 1.67 3.75
C VAL A 232 1.14 0.29 3.23
N PRO A 233 2.43 -0.04 3.37
CA PRO A 233 2.97 -1.24 2.77
C PRO A 233 2.42 -2.48 3.49
N GLN A 234 2.89 -3.66 3.07
CA GLN A 234 2.78 -4.85 3.92
C GLN A 234 3.28 -4.64 5.37
N SER A 235 4.04 -3.56 5.65
CA SER A 235 4.51 -3.21 6.99
C SER A 235 3.39 -2.84 7.97
N GLY A 236 2.20 -2.41 7.53
CA GLY A 236 1.04 -2.31 8.42
C GLY A 236 0.45 -3.67 8.84
N LYS A 237 0.81 -4.76 8.17
CA LYS A 237 0.27 -6.09 8.48
C LYS A 237 0.82 -6.71 9.77
N THR A 238 1.79 -6.07 10.43
CA THR A 238 2.28 -6.52 11.74
C THR A 238 2.02 -5.45 12.82
N PRO A 239 1.77 -5.86 14.07
CA PRO A 239 1.65 -4.93 15.20
C PRO A 239 2.88 -4.01 15.36
N GLU A 240 4.09 -4.53 15.11
CA GLU A 240 5.34 -3.78 15.24
C GLU A 240 5.47 -2.71 14.16
N GLY A 241 5.13 -3.05 12.92
CA GLY A 241 5.16 -2.10 11.82
C GLY A 241 4.10 -1.00 11.97
N ARG A 242 2.88 -1.33 12.40
CA ARG A 242 1.85 -0.32 12.76
C ARG A 242 2.33 0.64 13.84
N THR A 243 2.98 0.13 14.88
CA THR A 243 3.53 0.96 15.97
C THR A 243 4.62 1.90 15.45
N SER A 244 5.46 1.42 14.54
CA SER A 244 6.54 2.22 13.94
C SER A 244 6.00 3.32 13.02
N ILE A 245 4.98 3.00 12.21
CA ILE A 245 4.26 3.98 11.37
C ILE A 245 3.55 5.02 12.22
N LEU A 246 2.87 4.61 13.30
CA LEU A 246 2.18 5.53 14.21
C LEU A 246 3.15 6.53 14.84
N LYS A 247 4.34 6.08 15.26
CA LYS A 247 5.39 6.97 15.78
C LYS A 247 5.83 7.98 14.71
N ALA A 248 6.15 7.51 13.52
CA ALA A 248 6.56 8.36 12.41
C ALA A 248 5.47 9.37 11.99
N LEU A 249 4.21 8.95 12.05
CA LEU A 249 3.05 9.80 11.79
C LEU A 249 3.02 10.95 12.79
N ARG A 250 3.11 10.67 14.09
CA ARG A 250 3.10 11.72 15.14
C ARG A 250 4.23 12.72 14.95
N GLU A 251 5.43 12.23 14.64
CA GLU A 251 6.59 13.09 14.33
C GLU A 251 6.34 13.96 13.09
N HIS A 252 5.72 13.41 12.05
CA HIS A 252 5.39 14.16 10.84
C HIS A 252 4.31 15.22 11.07
N LEU A 253 3.21 14.85 11.72
CA LEU A 253 2.10 15.76 12.02
C LEU A 253 2.57 16.96 12.85
N ALA A 254 3.53 16.77 13.76
CA ALA A 254 4.13 17.84 14.54
C ALA A 254 4.91 18.87 13.69
N THR A 255 5.27 18.54 12.45
CA THR A 255 5.95 19.44 11.51
C THR A 255 5.01 20.21 10.58
N LEU A 256 3.73 19.84 10.53
CA LEU A 256 2.76 20.46 9.63
C LEU A 256 2.16 21.72 10.26
N PRO A 257 2.11 22.85 9.53
CA PRO A 257 1.52 24.08 10.04
C PRO A 257 -0.02 24.08 9.96
N ASP A 258 -0.61 23.31 9.04
CA ASP A 258 -2.05 23.23 8.85
C ASP A 258 -2.66 22.07 9.65
N LYS A 259 -3.59 22.41 10.55
CA LYS A 259 -4.32 21.46 11.36
C LYS A 259 -5.27 20.59 10.53
N ALA A 260 -5.92 21.14 9.51
CA ALA A 260 -6.88 20.40 8.69
C ALA A 260 -6.17 19.33 7.84
N GLU A 261 -5.00 19.67 7.29
CA GLU A 261 -4.13 18.71 6.60
C GLU A 261 -3.66 17.60 7.56
N SER A 262 -3.26 17.97 8.78
CA SER A 262 -2.84 17.02 9.81
C SER A 262 -3.93 16.02 10.19
N GLU A 263 -5.15 16.50 10.44
CA GLU A 263 -6.32 15.68 10.76
C GLU A 263 -6.70 14.74 9.60
N LYS A 264 -6.60 15.22 8.35
CA LYS A 264 -6.84 14.40 7.15
C LYS A 264 -5.85 13.25 7.05
N ILE A 265 -4.54 13.54 7.17
CA ILE A 265 -3.48 12.52 7.09
C ILE A 265 -3.63 11.50 8.22
N GLN A 266 -3.87 11.96 9.45
CA GLN A 266 -4.09 11.09 10.61
C GLN A 266 -5.27 10.14 10.36
N SER A 267 -6.41 10.68 9.92
CA SER A 267 -7.60 9.89 9.62
C SER A 267 -7.35 8.83 8.55
N GLN A 268 -6.62 9.17 7.48
CA GLN A 268 -6.30 8.22 6.42
C GLN A 268 -5.44 7.05 6.91
N VAL A 269 -4.42 7.32 7.73
CA VAL A 269 -3.53 6.28 8.28
C VAL A 269 -4.28 5.39 9.27
N LEU A 270 -5.03 5.99 10.20
CA LEU A 270 -5.80 5.21 11.20
C LEU A 270 -6.88 4.35 10.53
N GLY A 271 -7.53 4.84 9.47
CA GLY A 271 -8.50 4.05 8.70
C GLY A 271 -7.89 2.84 8.00
N GLU A 272 -6.60 2.90 7.62
CA GLU A 272 -5.88 1.76 7.09
C GLU A 272 -5.49 0.76 8.19
N PHE A 273 -5.08 1.23 9.36
CA PHE A 273 -4.85 0.34 10.52
C PHE A 273 -6.12 -0.43 10.90
N VAL A 274 -7.29 0.21 10.84
CA VAL A 274 -8.57 -0.48 11.04
C VAL A 274 -8.74 -1.59 10.01
N ARG A 275 -8.61 -1.29 8.71
CA ARG A 275 -8.75 -2.30 7.64
C ARG A 275 -7.86 -3.52 7.88
N GLN A 276 -6.63 -3.32 8.32
CA GLN A 276 -5.68 -4.40 8.58
C GLN A 276 -6.03 -5.19 9.85
N THR A 277 -6.33 -4.50 10.95
CA THR A 277 -6.65 -5.14 12.23
C THR A 277 -7.96 -5.92 12.21
N VAL A 278 -8.93 -5.48 11.40
CA VAL A 278 -10.18 -6.22 11.14
C VAL A 278 -9.91 -7.62 10.60
N TYR A 279 -8.95 -7.79 9.68
CA TYR A 279 -8.59 -9.10 9.13
C TYR A 279 -7.89 -10.02 10.13
N GLU A 280 -7.25 -9.47 11.16
CA GLU A 280 -6.58 -10.24 12.22
C GLU A 280 -7.56 -10.74 13.30
N GLY A 281 -8.78 -10.20 13.32
CA GLY A 281 -9.82 -10.49 14.31
C GLY A 281 -9.63 -9.74 15.64
N TYR A 282 -10.71 -9.72 16.43
CA TYR A 282 -10.82 -8.94 17.67
C TYR A 282 -9.65 -9.15 18.64
N PRO A 283 -9.20 -10.38 18.99
CA PRO A 283 -8.16 -10.55 20.00
C PRO A 283 -6.80 -9.96 19.59
N ALA A 284 -6.44 -10.05 18.32
CA ALA A 284 -5.18 -9.49 17.81
C ALA A 284 -5.25 -7.96 17.75
N ALA A 285 -6.37 -7.44 17.25
CA ALA A 285 -6.63 -6.00 17.17
C ALA A 285 -6.58 -5.32 18.54
N THR A 286 -7.26 -5.87 19.55
CA THR A 286 -7.28 -5.25 20.90
C THR A 286 -5.94 -5.30 21.61
N ARG A 287 -5.15 -6.38 21.42
CA ARG A 287 -3.79 -6.46 21.98
C ARG A 287 -2.88 -5.35 21.45
N TRP A 288 -2.98 -5.06 20.16
CA TRP A 288 -2.24 -3.95 19.58
C TRP A 288 -2.78 -2.59 20.04
N LEU A 289 -4.10 -2.41 20.14
CA LEU A 289 -4.68 -1.17 20.66
C LEU A 289 -4.21 -0.87 22.09
N GLU A 290 -4.05 -1.90 22.92
CA GLU A 290 -3.51 -1.77 24.29
C GLU A 290 -2.03 -1.38 24.32
N SER A 291 -1.21 -1.91 23.39
CA SER A 291 0.23 -1.62 23.36
C SER A 291 0.59 -0.34 22.61
N SER A 292 -0.22 0.06 21.63
CA SER A 292 0.01 1.21 20.73
C SER A 292 -0.09 2.57 21.43
N ARG A 293 -0.79 2.64 22.58
CA ARG A 293 -1.02 3.87 23.35
C ARG A 293 -1.56 4.99 22.45
N LEU A 294 -2.66 4.71 21.75
CA LEU A 294 -3.39 5.75 21.00
C LEU A 294 -3.86 6.83 21.97
N GLU A 295 -3.63 8.08 21.60
CA GLU A 295 -4.17 9.24 22.32
C GLU A 295 -5.71 9.26 22.19
N PRO A 296 -6.46 9.91 23.10
CA PRO A 296 -7.92 9.90 23.07
C PRO A 296 -8.53 10.33 21.73
N GLU A 297 -7.93 11.31 21.06
CA GLU A 297 -8.36 11.78 19.74
C GLU A 297 -8.11 10.73 18.64
N GLU A 298 -6.94 10.10 18.64
CA GLU A 298 -6.60 9.03 17.70
C GLU A 298 -7.50 7.81 17.90
N LEU A 299 -7.80 7.46 19.15
CA LEU A 299 -8.68 6.35 19.50
C LEU A 299 -10.11 6.60 18.99
N ALA A 300 -10.60 7.83 19.10
CA ALA A 300 -11.90 8.21 18.57
C ALA A 300 -11.96 8.13 17.03
N VAL A 301 -10.90 8.58 16.34
CA VAL A 301 -10.79 8.47 14.88
C VAL A 301 -10.72 6.99 14.45
N PHE A 302 -9.93 6.18 15.14
CA PHE A 302 -9.85 4.74 14.91
C PHE A 302 -11.21 4.07 15.07
N ALA A 303 -11.93 4.37 16.15
CA ALA A 303 -13.25 3.81 16.41
C ALA A 303 -14.28 4.20 15.33
N ARG A 304 -14.25 5.45 14.83
CA ARG A 304 -15.14 5.89 13.76
C ARG A 304 -14.96 5.09 12.46
N HIS A 305 -13.71 4.83 12.09
CA HIS A 305 -13.37 3.97 10.96
C HIS A 305 -13.80 2.52 11.21
N LEU A 306 -13.61 2.02 12.43
CA LEU A 306 -14.05 0.68 12.83
C LEU A 306 -15.58 0.54 12.71
N GLY A 307 -16.34 1.54 13.15
CA GLY A 307 -17.80 1.54 13.03
C GLY A 307 -18.31 1.61 11.59
N SER A 308 -17.49 2.10 10.66
CA SER A 308 -17.80 2.07 9.22
C SER A 308 -17.36 0.77 8.54
N CYS A 309 -16.61 -0.09 9.24
CA CYS A 309 -16.10 -1.34 8.70
C CYS A 309 -17.17 -2.44 8.79
N GLY A 310 -17.34 -3.24 7.74
CA GLY A 310 -18.33 -4.33 7.67
C GLY A 310 -17.94 -5.56 8.50
N MET A 311 -17.61 -5.40 9.78
CA MET A 311 -17.27 -6.51 10.69
C MET A 311 -18.56 -7.14 11.24
N TYR A 312 -19.01 -8.25 10.69
CA TYR A 312 -20.32 -8.82 11.04
C TYR A 312 -20.29 -9.86 12.18
N ASP A 313 -19.21 -10.62 12.32
CA ASP A 313 -19.14 -11.70 13.31
C ASP A 313 -18.73 -11.20 14.71
N GLU A 314 -18.08 -10.04 14.77
CA GLU A 314 -17.50 -9.50 16.01
C GLU A 314 -18.08 -8.14 16.42
N THR A 315 -19.14 -7.68 15.75
CA THR A 315 -19.77 -6.37 16.00
C THR A 315 -20.15 -6.19 17.46
N GLY A 316 -20.66 -7.24 18.10
CA GLY A 316 -21.03 -7.22 19.52
C GLY A 316 -19.85 -6.96 20.45
N LYS A 317 -18.70 -7.60 20.19
CA LYS A 317 -17.48 -7.40 20.98
C LYS A 317 -16.95 -5.97 20.81
N TRP A 318 -16.95 -5.46 19.58
CA TRP A 318 -16.51 -4.10 19.28
C TRP A 318 -17.45 -3.04 19.87
N THR A 319 -18.76 -3.29 19.89
CA THR A 319 -19.74 -2.41 20.53
C THR A 319 -19.44 -2.25 22.03
N GLU A 320 -19.20 -3.36 22.71
CA GLU A 320 -18.87 -3.36 24.13
C GLU A 320 -17.50 -2.70 24.38
N TRP A 321 -16.51 -2.96 23.51
CA TRP A 321 -15.21 -2.32 23.57
C TRP A 321 -15.31 -0.79 23.43
N MET A 322 -16.04 -0.28 22.45
CA MET A 322 -16.24 1.17 22.23
C MET A 322 -16.88 1.82 23.46
N SER A 323 -17.89 1.15 24.03
CA SER A 323 -18.61 1.63 25.22
C SER A 323 -17.72 1.79 26.45
N ARG A 324 -16.66 0.97 26.56
CA ARG A 324 -15.70 1.04 27.67
C ARG A 324 -14.55 2.02 27.43
N LYS A 325 -14.17 2.23 26.16
CA LYS A 325 -12.92 2.91 25.81
C LYS A 325 -13.11 4.35 25.34
N LEU A 326 -14.32 4.72 24.89
CA LEU A 326 -14.60 6.05 24.36
C LEU A 326 -15.48 6.86 25.32
N PRO A 327 -15.45 8.21 25.22
CA PRO A 327 -16.45 9.06 25.84
C PRO A 327 -17.88 8.67 25.41
N PRO A 328 -18.88 8.75 26.31
CA PRO A 328 -20.23 8.25 26.03
C PRO A 328 -20.87 8.74 24.73
N ALA A 329 -20.76 10.03 24.42
CA ALA A 329 -21.32 10.61 23.19
C ALA A 329 -20.68 10.01 21.92
N GLN A 330 -19.34 9.88 21.90
CA GLN A 330 -18.61 9.33 20.76
C GLN A 330 -18.87 7.82 20.60
N ALA A 331 -18.96 7.10 21.72
CA ALA A 331 -19.33 5.69 21.73
C ALA A 331 -20.72 5.50 21.10
N SER A 332 -21.73 6.24 21.57
CA SER A 332 -23.10 6.13 21.05
C SER A 332 -23.20 6.41 19.55
N GLU A 333 -22.55 7.47 19.06
CA GLU A 333 -22.55 7.79 17.62
C GLU A 333 -21.92 6.68 16.77
N THR A 334 -20.76 6.19 17.20
CA THR A 334 -20.02 5.15 16.48
C THR A 334 -20.76 3.82 16.49
N ILE A 335 -21.33 3.44 17.64
CA ILE A 335 -22.11 2.21 17.80
C ILE A 335 -23.37 2.26 16.93
N GLN A 336 -24.08 3.39 16.90
CA GLN A 336 -25.25 3.56 16.03
C GLN A 336 -24.87 3.31 14.57
N THR A 337 -23.79 3.93 14.08
CA THR A 337 -23.30 3.77 12.71
C THR A 337 -22.92 2.32 12.40
N MET A 338 -22.23 1.67 13.33
CA MET A 338 -21.77 0.29 13.18
C MET A 338 -22.93 -0.70 13.11
N VAL A 339 -23.91 -0.57 14.00
CA VAL A 339 -25.08 -1.46 14.03
C VAL A 339 -26.00 -1.19 12.83
N ALA A 340 -26.12 0.05 12.36
CA ALA A 340 -26.81 0.34 11.11
C ALA A 340 -26.13 -0.36 9.92
N SER A 341 -24.80 -0.26 9.80
CA SER A 341 -24.04 -0.96 8.76
C SER A 341 -24.22 -2.48 8.83
N TRP A 342 -24.10 -3.06 10.03
CA TRP A 342 -24.33 -4.49 10.25
C TRP A 342 -25.74 -4.92 9.86
N SER A 343 -26.75 -4.11 10.19
CA SER A 343 -28.15 -4.41 9.92
C SER A 343 -28.47 -4.41 8.42
N ARG A 344 -27.78 -3.61 7.61
CA ARG A 344 -28.01 -3.56 6.15
C ARG A 344 -27.73 -4.90 5.49
N THR A 345 -26.71 -5.60 5.97
CA THR A 345 -26.28 -6.88 5.39
C THR A 345 -26.82 -8.09 6.17
N HIS A 346 -26.90 -7.98 7.51
CA HIS A 346 -27.21 -9.09 8.41
C HIS A 346 -28.22 -8.72 9.52
N TYR A 347 -29.35 -8.11 9.15
CA TYR A 347 -30.40 -7.69 10.10
C TYR A 347 -30.87 -8.79 11.08
N LYS A 348 -30.91 -10.06 10.68
CA LYS A 348 -31.28 -11.17 11.58
C LYS A 348 -30.25 -11.37 12.69
N ALA A 349 -28.96 -11.39 12.35
CA ALA A 349 -27.89 -11.54 13.31
C ALA A 349 -27.80 -10.33 14.25
N ALA A 350 -27.93 -9.12 13.71
CA ALA A 350 -27.97 -7.90 14.49
C ALA A 350 -29.13 -7.89 15.51
N GLY A 351 -30.33 -8.30 15.10
CA GLY A 351 -31.49 -8.41 15.99
C GLY A 351 -31.32 -9.48 17.07
N GLN A 352 -30.76 -10.64 16.72
CA GLN A 352 -30.45 -11.71 17.69
C GLN A 352 -29.44 -11.26 18.75
N TRP A 353 -28.39 -10.55 18.33
CA TRP A 353 -27.43 -9.98 19.27
C TRP A 353 -28.07 -8.89 20.14
N LEU A 354 -28.85 -7.98 19.56
CA LEU A 354 -29.56 -6.93 20.33
C LEU A 354 -30.44 -7.49 21.45
N ALA A 355 -31.08 -8.64 21.22
CA ALA A 355 -31.91 -9.30 22.22
C ALA A 355 -31.12 -9.76 23.45
N THR A 356 -29.80 -9.99 23.30
CA THR A 356 -28.90 -10.46 24.36
C THR A 356 -27.90 -9.40 24.82
N ALA A 357 -27.89 -8.22 24.18
CA ALA A 357 -27.01 -7.11 24.53
C ALA A 357 -27.31 -6.59 25.95
N PRO A 358 -26.27 -6.24 26.74
CA PRO A 358 -26.44 -5.64 28.07
C PRO A 358 -27.19 -4.32 28.01
N GLU A 359 -28.04 -4.07 29.02
CA GLU A 359 -28.76 -2.80 29.13
C GLU A 359 -27.80 -1.62 29.32
N GLY A 360 -28.18 -0.45 28.78
CA GLY A 360 -27.45 0.80 28.95
C GLY A 360 -27.30 1.61 27.65
N PRO A 361 -26.53 2.73 27.69
CA PRO A 361 -26.43 3.68 26.58
C PRO A 361 -25.95 3.05 25.25
N ALA A 362 -25.10 2.03 25.34
CA ALA A 362 -24.60 1.28 24.19
C ALA A 362 -25.72 0.54 23.45
N LYS A 363 -26.58 -0.17 24.19
CA LYS A 363 -27.74 -0.87 23.62
C LYS A 363 -28.77 0.10 23.07
N THR A 364 -29.01 1.21 23.76
CA THR A 364 -29.87 2.29 23.25
C THR A 364 -29.37 2.80 21.89
N ALA A 365 -28.08 3.10 21.78
CA ALA A 365 -27.47 3.53 20.51
C ALA A 365 -27.56 2.45 19.42
N ALA A 366 -27.32 1.19 19.78
CA ALA A 366 -27.42 0.06 18.88
C ALA A 366 -28.85 -0.16 18.35
N ILE A 367 -29.87 -0.07 19.21
CA ILE A 367 -31.29 -0.14 18.82
C ILE A 367 -31.61 0.95 17.80
N ARG A 368 -31.14 2.19 18.04
CA ARG A 368 -31.35 3.30 17.10
C ARG A 368 -30.73 3.00 15.72
N GLY A 369 -29.52 2.45 15.67
CA GLY A 369 -28.86 2.07 14.42
C GLY A 369 -29.58 0.93 13.69
N TYR A 370 -30.07 -0.04 14.43
CA TYR A 370 -30.88 -1.14 13.89
C TYR A 370 -32.19 -0.64 13.30
N VAL A 371 -32.93 0.17 14.06
CA VAL A 371 -34.20 0.78 13.67
C VAL A 371 -34.03 1.65 12.42
N GLU A 372 -32.97 2.45 12.34
CA GLU A 372 -32.67 3.29 11.18
C GLU A 372 -32.62 2.49 9.88
N THR A 373 -32.12 1.25 9.94
CA THR A 373 -32.02 0.37 8.79
C THR A 373 -33.30 -0.40 8.53
N VAL A 374 -33.87 -1.02 9.56
CA VAL A 374 -35.04 -1.91 9.42
C VAL A 374 -36.31 -1.14 9.09
N SER A 375 -36.46 0.09 9.59
CA SER A 375 -37.66 0.91 9.36
C SER A 375 -38.00 1.16 7.89
N ARG A 376 -37.01 1.12 6.99
CA ARG A 376 -37.22 1.30 5.54
C ARG A 376 -37.86 0.10 4.84
N HIS A 377 -37.86 -1.06 5.51
CA HIS A 377 -38.32 -2.32 4.95
C HIS A 377 -39.41 -2.99 5.79
N ASP A 378 -39.36 -2.80 7.11
CA ASP A 378 -40.32 -3.32 8.07
C ASP A 378 -40.50 -2.31 9.23
N PRO A 379 -41.29 -1.25 9.00
CA PRO A 379 -41.56 -0.21 10.00
C PRO A 379 -42.15 -0.76 11.30
N MET A 380 -42.96 -1.83 11.21
CA MET A 380 -43.66 -2.39 12.36
C MET A 380 -42.70 -3.16 13.28
N ASN A 381 -41.80 -3.97 12.71
CA ASN A 381 -40.73 -4.60 13.50
C ASN A 381 -39.79 -3.55 14.10
N ALA A 382 -39.43 -2.51 13.32
CA ALA A 382 -38.63 -1.40 13.85
C ALA A 382 -39.31 -0.71 15.04
N ALA A 383 -40.64 -0.52 14.99
CA ALA A 383 -41.41 0.03 16.09
C ALA A 383 -41.39 -0.87 17.33
N GLN A 384 -41.45 -2.20 17.18
CA GLN A 384 -41.30 -3.12 18.31
C GLN A 384 -39.96 -2.92 19.02
N TRP A 385 -38.87 -2.78 18.26
CA TRP A 385 -37.55 -2.48 18.83
C TRP A 385 -37.50 -1.09 19.49
N ALA A 386 -38.05 -0.06 18.87
CA ALA A 386 -38.12 1.27 19.45
C ALA A 386 -38.86 1.27 20.81
N MET A 387 -39.91 0.47 20.95
CA MET A 387 -40.67 0.34 22.20
C MET A 387 -39.91 -0.38 23.32
N THR A 388 -38.80 -1.05 23.03
CA THR A 388 -37.90 -1.60 24.06
C THR A 388 -37.05 -0.52 24.75
N LEU A 389 -36.95 0.67 24.15
CA LEU A 389 -36.26 1.81 24.76
C LEU A 389 -37.07 2.37 25.94
N PRO A 390 -36.40 2.86 27.00
CA PRO A 390 -37.05 3.58 28.09
C PRO A 390 -37.87 4.78 27.56
N ALA A 391 -38.95 5.12 28.25
CA ALA A 391 -39.75 6.30 27.91
C ALA A 391 -38.90 7.57 28.00
N GLY A 392 -38.98 8.41 26.96
CA GLY A 392 -38.25 9.68 26.87
C GLY A 392 -37.74 9.97 25.46
N ASN A 393 -36.84 10.95 25.36
CA ASN A 393 -36.40 11.54 24.10
C ASN A 393 -35.84 10.53 23.09
N ASP A 394 -35.09 9.52 23.55
CA ASP A 394 -34.50 8.51 22.66
C ASP A 394 -35.59 7.65 21.99
N ARG A 395 -36.59 7.21 22.75
CA ARG A 395 -37.72 6.46 22.18
C ARG A 395 -38.52 7.31 21.23
N ASP A 396 -38.86 8.54 21.63
CA ASP A 396 -39.73 9.40 20.85
C ASP A 396 -39.04 9.85 19.54
N SER A 397 -37.74 10.14 19.58
CA SER A 397 -36.95 10.42 18.38
C SER A 397 -36.82 9.21 17.45
N THR A 398 -36.71 8.00 18.02
CA THR A 398 -36.65 6.75 17.25
C THR A 398 -37.99 6.44 16.56
N LEU A 399 -39.11 6.67 17.23
CA LEU A 399 -40.45 6.54 16.63
C LEU A 399 -40.65 7.56 15.50
N ARG A 400 -40.21 8.82 15.68
CA ARG A 400 -40.21 9.81 14.59
C ARG A 400 -39.34 9.39 13.41
N LEU A 401 -38.16 8.81 13.65
CA LEU A 401 -37.31 8.27 12.58
C LEU A 401 -38.00 7.15 11.80
N ILE A 402 -38.73 6.26 12.46
CA ILE A 402 -39.51 5.20 11.79
C ILE A 402 -40.57 5.82 10.88
N HIS A 403 -41.32 6.81 11.38
CA HIS A 403 -42.31 7.53 10.58
C HIS A 403 -41.69 8.22 9.35
N GLN A 404 -40.50 8.81 9.49
CA GLN A 404 -39.78 9.45 8.39
C GLN A 404 -39.26 8.46 7.35
N ASN A 405 -38.84 7.28 7.78
CA ASN A 405 -38.31 6.22 6.90
C ASN A 405 -39.39 5.33 6.28
N TRP A 406 -40.67 5.59 6.60
CA TRP A 406 -41.78 4.76 6.16
C TRP A 406 -41.85 4.70 4.63
N PRO A 407 -42.06 3.52 4.01
CA PRO A 407 -42.18 3.39 2.57
C PRO A 407 -43.28 4.28 1.99
N GLU A 408 -43.01 4.97 0.87
CA GLU A 408 -43.92 5.95 0.26
C GLU A 408 -45.29 5.36 -0.13
N GLY A 409 -45.37 4.06 -0.39
CA GLY A 409 -46.61 3.36 -0.75
C GLY A 409 -47.60 3.11 0.39
N ASP A 410 -47.16 3.21 1.65
CA ASP A 410 -47.90 2.72 2.83
C ASP A 410 -48.47 3.87 3.67
N SER A 411 -49.07 4.86 3.00
CA SER A 411 -49.53 6.12 3.64
C SER A 411 -50.58 5.92 4.75
N PRO A 412 -51.62 5.07 4.61
CA PRO A 412 -52.61 4.87 5.68
C PRO A 412 -52.02 4.29 6.97
N GLU A 413 -51.13 3.31 6.87
CA GLU A 413 -50.46 2.69 8.00
C GLU A 413 -49.47 3.65 8.67
N ARG A 414 -48.77 4.46 7.86
CA ARG A 414 -47.89 5.54 8.32
C ARG A 414 -48.66 6.57 9.16
N ASP A 415 -49.81 7.04 8.67
CA ASP A 415 -50.64 8.03 9.37
C ASP A 415 -51.22 7.46 10.66
N ALA A 416 -51.68 6.20 10.62
CA ALA A 416 -52.16 5.49 11.80
C ALA A 416 -51.05 5.34 12.86
N PHE A 417 -49.82 5.05 12.42
CA PHE A 417 -48.64 5.00 13.28
C PHE A 417 -48.34 6.37 13.90
N ALA A 418 -48.33 7.43 13.10
CA ALA A 418 -48.07 8.79 13.58
C ALA A 418 -49.08 9.20 14.67
N LYS A 419 -50.38 8.98 14.42
CA LYS A 419 -51.45 9.25 15.38
C LYS A 419 -51.31 8.44 16.67
N LYS A 420 -50.99 7.14 16.56
CA LYS A 420 -50.84 6.24 17.71
C LYS A 420 -49.69 6.66 18.63
N HIS A 421 -48.61 7.19 18.04
CA HIS A 421 -47.38 7.51 18.75
C HIS A 421 -47.18 9.01 19.01
N GLY A 422 -48.18 9.85 18.68
CA GLY A 422 -48.12 11.30 18.92
C GLY A 422 -47.02 11.99 18.10
N ILE A 423 -46.88 11.60 16.84
CA ILE A 423 -45.96 12.21 15.87
C ILE A 423 -46.76 13.20 15.04
N ASP A 424 -46.45 14.49 15.18
CA ASP A 424 -47.09 15.59 14.48
C ASP A 424 -46.57 15.77 13.03
#